data_AF-A0A7K6AX47-F1
#
_entry.id   AF-A0A7K6AX47-F1
#
_cell.length_a   1.000
_cell.length_b   1.000
_cell.length_c   1.000
_cell.angle_alpha   90.00
_cell.angle_beta   90.00
_cell.angle_gamma   90.00
#
_symmetry.space_group_name_H-M   'P 1'
#
loop_
_entity.id
_entity.type
_entity.pdbx_description
1 polymer ?
#
loop_
_entity_poly.entity_id
_entity_poly.type
_entity_poly.pdbx_seq_one_letter_code
_entity_poly.pdbx_strand_id
1 'polypeptide(L)'
;GPPPPPPQSVGGKGGGGYKVENERLFGEFLELCTRLTSEHPEVIPFLCGRHQQASPTFLSSAELRNVLSRCLNRVRCRPTKVYVYINELCTVLKAHSQRRKLSLASIPSSEPSSSSPRPPDASSPHPTPTPSSSSPTATAASPASSSSSSHHHQQHHTPSHPHPAGSKRQIRYLENLLRVYTGEIQRLQERELDLAELDSEDSSYLQESRLKRKMMRIFERLCELKQCSSLTGRVIEQRIPYRGTRYPEVNRRIERFINRPEAFPDYNDILKLIQKASARHGLGLARRQMENMAQDAFREVGNRLQERRHLDLVYNFGSHLTDQYRPGTDPALLDPELAKRLRRNRTVALTRLDNVISHYAQLQDESEEEERGRRRANR
;
A
#
# COMPACT_ATOMS: atom_id res chain seq x y z
N GLY A 1 -55.26 -11.48 13.47
CA GLY A 1 -54.43 -12.64 13.09
C GLY A 1 -53.18 -12.14 12.41
N PRO A 2 -51.99 -12.65 12.76
CA PRO A 2 -50.76 -12.19 12.13
C PRO A 2 -50.68 -12.65 10.66
N PRO A 3 -50.03 -11.86 9.79
CA PRO A 3 -49.83 -12.19 8.37
C PRO A 3 -48.87 -13.37 8.19
N PRO A 4 -48.92 -14.09 7.05
CA PRO A 4 -48.15 -15.31 6.83
C PRO A 4 -46.64 -15.03 6.75
N PRO A 5 -45.79 -15.99 7.14
CA PRO A 5 -44.34 -15.84 7.06
C PRO A 5 -43.87 -15.80 5.59
N PRO A 6 -42.81 -15.05 5.27
CA PRO A 6 -42.21 -15.04 3.95
C PRO A 6 -41.54 -16.39 3.63
N PRO A 7 -41.48 -16.79 2.34
CA PRO A 7 -41.06 -18.13 1.94
C PRO A 7 -39.57 -18.36 2.22
N GLN A 8 -39.27 -19.52 2.82
CA GLN A 8 -37.92 -20.03 2.98
C GLN A 8 -37.34 -20.40 1.61
N SER A 9 -36.29 -19.69 1.18
CA SER A 9 -35.54 -20.05 -0.03
C SER A 9 -34.56 -21.16 0.28
N VAL A 10 -34.99 -22.38 -0.04
CA VAL A 10 -34.16 -23.59 -0.16
C VAL A 10 -32.99 -23.34 -1.11
N GLY A 11 -31.81 -23.80 -0.75
CA GLY A 11 -30.63 -23.77 -1.60
C GLY A 11 -30.83 -24.59 -2.87
N GLY A 12 -30.51 -23.99 -4.02
CA GLY A 12 -30.50 -24.64 -5.32
C GLY A 12 -29.47 -23.98 -6.25
N LYS A 13 -28.49 -24.76 -6.71
CA LYS A 13 -27.56 -24.43 -7.79
C LYS A 13 -28.34 -23.88 -9.00
N GLY A 14 -28.08 -22.64 -9.38
CA GLY A 14 -28.66 -22.03 -10.58
C GLY A 14 -27.75 -20.94 -11.13
N GLY A 15 -26.80 -21.31 -12.00
CA GLY A 15 -25.84 -20.41 -12.65
C GLY A 15 -26.44 -19.40 -13.65
N GLY A 16 -27.67 -18.94 -13.43
CA GLY A 16 -28.37 -18.00 -14.33
C GLY A 16 -29.32 -16.98 -13.66
N GLY A 17 -29.57 -17.08 -12.34
CA GLY A 17 -30.63 -16.28 -11.69
C GLY A 17 -30.35 -14.78 -11.56
N TYR A 18 -29.07 -14.37 -11.53
CA TYR A 18 -28.69 -12.99 -11.28
C TYR A 18 -28.75 -12.10 -12.52
N LYS A 19 -28.70 -12.67 -13.73
CA LYS A 19 -28.62 -11.87 -14.97
C LYS A 19 -29.86 -11.00 -15.16
N VAL A 20 -31.05 -11.62 -15.09
CA VAL A 20 -32.34 -10.92 -15.27
C VAL A 20 -32.56 -9.89 -14.17
N GLU A 21 -32.23 -10.23 -12.92
CA GLU A 21 -32.36 -9.31 -11.80
C GLU A 21 -31.38 -8.13 -11.91
N ASN A 22 -30.15 -8.36 -12.37
CA ASN A 22 -29.17 -7.30 -12.58
C ASN A 22 -29.58 -6.35 -13.70
N GLU A 23 -30.13 -6.87 -14.81
CA GLU A 23 -30.67 -6.06 -15.90
C GLU A 23 -31.83 -5.18 -15.40
N ARG A 24 -32.72 -5.73 -14.57
CA ARG A 24 -33.80 -4.98 -13.92
C ARG A 24 -33.28 -3.87 -13.00
N LEU A 25 -32.36 -4.20 -12.09
CA LEU A 25 -31.79 -3.22 -11.14
C LEU A 25 -31.00 -2.13 -11.86
N PHE A 26 -30.29 -2.47 -12.95
CA PHE A 26 -29.58 -1.49 -13.76
C PHE A 26 -30.55 -0.55 -14.47
N GLY A 27 -31.67 -1.06 -15.01
CA GLY A 27 -32.73 -0.24 -15.58
C GLY A 27 -33.33 0.74 -14.57
N GLU A 28 -33.63 0.28 -13.36
CA GLU A 28 -34.14 1.14 -12.28
C GLU A 28 -33.13 2.23 -11.88
N PHE A 29 -31.84 1.89 -11.87
CA PHE A 29 -30.78 2.85 -11.55
C PHE A 29 -30.66 3.91 -12.65
N LEU A 30 -30.75 3.51 -13.92
CA LEU A 30 -30.74 4.43 -15.06
C LEU A 30 -31.93 5.39 -15.03
N GLU A 31 -33.12 4.92 -14.68
CA GLU A 31 -34.31 5.76 -14.58
C GLU A 31 -34.16 6.84 -13.49
N LEU A 32 -33.63 6.46 -12.33
CA LEU A 32 -33.30 7.42 -11.27
C LEU A 32 -32.22 8.42 -11.70
N CYS A 33 -31.17 7.95 -12.36
CA CYS A 33 -30.10 8.82 -12.86
C CYS A 33 -30.63 9.80 -13.90
N THR A 34 -31.45 9.36 -14.84
CA THR A 34 -32.00 10.20 -15.92
C THR A 34 -32.78 11.39 -15.35
N ARG A 35 -33.56 11.19 -14.27
CA ARG A 35 -34.28 12.26 -13.59
C ARG A 35 -33.37 13.21 -12.81
N LEU A 36 -32.28 12.70 -12.24
CA LEU A 36 -31.39 13.46 -11.36
C LEU A 36 -30.22 14.13 -12.10
N THR A 37 -29.97 13.77 -13.35
CA THR A 37 -28.88 14.32 -14.17
C THR A 37 -29.41 15.06 -15.42
N SER A 38 -30.53 15.78 -15.28
CA SER A 38 -31.15 16.55 -16.38
C SER A 38 -30.21 17.56 -17.04
N GLU A 39 -29.30 18.16 -16.25
CA GLU A 39 -28.28 19.11 -16.71
C GLU A 39 -27.15 18.46 -17.52
N HIS A 40 -26.97 17.14 -17.38
CA HIS A 40 -25.89 16.37 -18.01
C HIS A 40 -26.42 15.05 -18.61
N PRO A 41 -27.27 15.11 -19.65
CA PRO A 41 -27.87 13.93 -20.26
C PRO A 41 -26.84 12.98 -20.88
N GLU A 42 -25.65 13.47 -21.25
CA GLU A 42 -24.54 12.69 -21.80
C GLU A 42 -24.03 11.58 -20.86
N VAL A 43 -24.33 11.66 -19.56
CA VAL A 43 -23.92 10.68 -18.56
C VAL A 43 -24.67 9.35 -18.72
N ILE A 44 -25.91 9.37 -19.21
CA ILE A 44 -26.72 8.16 -19.38
C ILE A 44 -26.18 7.27 -20.52
N PRO A 45 -25.95 7.79 -21.76
CA PRO A 45 -25.28 7.02 -22.81
C PRO A 45 -23.89 6.49 -22.39
N PHE A 46 -23.13 7.28 -21.64
CA PHE A 46 -21.82 6.87 -21.14
C PHE A 46 -21.93 5.67 -20.18
N LEU A 47 -22.85 5.73 -19.22
CA LEU A 47 -23.08 4.65 -18.26
C LEU A 47 -23.57 3.37 -18.96
N CYS A 48 -24.49 3.49 -19.92
CA CYS A 48 -24.94 2.37 -20.76
C CYS A 48 -23.78 1.75 -21.55
N GLY A 49 -22.93 2.57 -22.17
CA GLY A 49 -21.75 2.11 -22.89
C GLY A 49 -20.75 1.36 -22.00
N ARG A 50 -20.58 1.82 -20.75
CA ARG A 50 -19.76 1.11 -19.74
C ARG A 50 -20.34 -0.24 -19.36
N HIS A 51 -21.66 -0.33 -19.21
CA HIS A 51 -22.34 -1.58 -18.89
C HIS A 51 -22.20 -2.61 -20.02
N GLN A 52 -22.36 -2.18 -21.27
CA GLN A 52 -22.19 -3.05 -22.45
C GLN A 52 -20.74 -3.57 -22.61
N GLN A 53 -19.74 -2.82 -22.13
CA GLN A 53 -18.33 -3.24 -22.18
C GLN A 53 -17.94 -4.20 -21.04
N ALA A 54 -18.81 -4.39 -20.04
CA ALA A 54 -18.55 -5.30 -18.93
C ALA A 54 -18.65 -6.77 -19.39
N SER A 55 -17.86 -7.65 -18.77
CA SER A 55 -17.83 -9.06 -19.12
C SER A 55 -19.17 -9.76 -18.83
N PRO A 56 -19.64 -10.67 -19.70
CA PRO A 56 -20.90 -11.38 -19.50
C PRO A 56 -20.98 -12.11 -18.15
N THR A 57 -19.87 -12.71 -17.72
CA THR A 57 -19.75 -13.40 -16.43
C THR A 57 -20.02 -12.47 -15.25
N PHE A 58 -19.52 -11.24 -15.32
CA PHE A 58 -19.76 -10.22 -14.30
C PHE A 58 -21.20 -9.70 -14.34
N LEU A 59 -21.75 -9.50 -15.54
CA LEU A 59 -23.15 -9.07 -15.71
C LEU A 59 -24.15 -10.08 -15.11
N SER A 60 -23.82 -11.36 -15.11
CA SER A 60 -24.61 -12.42 -14.46
C SER A 60 -24.17 -12.74 -13.02
N SER A 61 -23.38 -11.90 -12.37
CA SER A 61 -22.82 -12.18 -11.03
C SER A 61 -23.68 -11.64 -9.88
N ALA A 62 -23.57 -12.29 -8.72
CA ALA A 62 -24.11 -11.76 -7.46
C ALA A 62 -23.39 -10.48 -7.01
N GLU A 63 -22.15 -10.28 -7.46
CA GLU A 63 -21.35 -9.10 -7.17
C GLU A 63 -21.99 -7.83 -7.78
N LEU A 64 -22.31 -7.88 -9.08
CA LEU A 64 -23.00 -6.77 -9.74
C LEU A 64 -24.36 -6.47 -9.08
N ARG A 65 -25.13 -7.50 -8.71
CA ARG A 65 -26.39 -7.33 -7.98
C ARG A 65 -26.19 -6.49 -6.73
N ASN A 66 -25.22 -6.88 -5.90
CA ASN A 66 -24.94 -6.21 -4.63
C ASN A 66 -24.42 -4.77 -4.84
N VAL A 67 -23.68 -4.51 -5.92
CA VAL A 67 -23.26 -3.14 -6.28
C VAL A 67 -24.48 -2.31 -6.68
N LEU A 68 -25.31 -2.81 -7.61
CA LEU A 68 -26.51 -2.12 -8.08
C LEU A 68 -27.50 -1.83 -6.93
N SER A 69 -27.80 -2.81 -6.08
CA SER A 69 -28.70 -2.60 -4.94
C SER A 69 -28.16 -1.56 -3.94
N ARG A 70 -26.83 -1.52 -3.72
CA ARG A 70 -26.20 -0.50 -2.87
C ARG A 70 -26.27 0.89 -3.52
N CYS A 71 -25.95 0.99 -4.81
CA CYS A 71 -26.01 2.25 -5.55
C CYS A 71 -27.45 2.80 -5.61
N LEU A 72 -28.45 1.96 -5.87
CA LEU A 72 -29.87 2.30 -5.85
C LEU A 72 -30.32 2.86 -4.50
N ASN A 73 -30.03 2.15 -3.40
CA ASN A 73 -30.41 2.61 -2.07
C ASN A 73 -29.71 3.93 -1.71
N ARG A 74 -28.43 4.10 -2.09
CA ARG A 74 -27.69 5.35 -1.86
C ARG A 74 -28.24 6.52 -2.65
N VAL A 75 -28.58 6.34 -3.93
CA VAL A 75 -29.21 7.38 -4.75
C VAL A 75 -30.55 7.80 -4.15
N ARG A 76 -31.39 6.84 -3.73
CA ARG A 76 -32.69 7.13 -3.09
C ARG A 76 -32.54 7.90 -1.78
N CYS A 77 -31.58 7.53 -0.93
CA CYS A 77 -31.36 8.22 0.35
C CYS A 77 -30.70 9.59 0.19
N ARG A 78 -29.83 9.79 -0.81
CA ARG A 78 -29.07 11.02 -0.99
C ARG A 78 -28.88 11.38 -2.47
N PRO A 79 -29.92 11.92 -3.13
CA PRO A 79 -29.89 12.19 -4.57
C PRO A 79 -28.83 13.24 -4.97
N THR A 80 -28.43 14.13 -4.08
CA THR A 80 -27.41 15.17 -4.32
C THR A 80 -26.02 14.61 -4.66
N LYS A 81 -25.77 13.33 -4.40
CA LYS A 81 -24.50 12.65 -4.71
C LYS A 81 -24.60 11.69 -5.89
N VAL A 82 -25.62 11.83 -6.76
CA VAL A 82 -25.87 10.93 -7.89
C VAL A 82 -24.63 10.67 -8.76
N TYR A 83 -23.84 11.70 -9.09
CA TYR A 83 -22.62 11.56 -9.89
C TYR A 83 -21.53 10.72 -9.21
N VAL A 84 -21.46 10.73 -7.87
CA VAL A 84 -20.54 9.87 -7.11
C VAL A 84 -20.94 8.41 -7.26
N TYR A 85 -22.24 8.11 -7.18
CA TYR A 85 -22.76 6.75 -7.30
C TYR A 85 -22.69 6.24 -8.75
N ILE A 86 -22.91 7.12 -9.73
CA ILE A 86 -22.66 6.83 -11.14
C ILE A 86 -21.18 6.52 -11.36
N ASN A 87 -20.27 7.31 -10.79
CA ASN A 87 -18.84 7.07 -10.93
C ASN A 87 -18.39 5.78 -10.23
N GLU A 88 -18.94 5.46 -9.06
CA GLU A 88 -18.74 4.19 -8.34
C GLU A 88 -19.13 3.01 -9.25
N LEU A 89 -20.34 3.04 -9.82
CA LEU A 89 -20.80 2.00 -10.74
C LEU A 89 -19.95 1.93 -12.02
N CYS A 90 -19.60 3.06 -12.62
CA CYS A 90 -18.71 3.11 -13.79
C CYS A 90 -17.33 2.50 -13.51
N THR A 91 -16.79 2.74 -12.32
CA THR A 91 -15.48 2.22 -11.91
C THR A 91 -15.52 0.70 -11.80
N VAL A 92 -16.58 0.15 -11.19
CA VAL A 92 -16.79 -1.30 -11.09
C VAL A 92 -16.98 -1.91 -12.48
N LEU A 93 -17.87 -1.35 -13.31
CA LEU A 93 -18.10 -1.85 -14.68
C LEU A 93 -16.81 -1.83 -15.52
N LYS A 94 -15.97 -0.80 -15.34
CA LYS A 94 -14.67 -0.69 -16.01
C LYS A 94 -13.67 -1.74 -15.50
N ALA A 95 -13.64 -2.02 -14.20
CA ALA A 95 -12.77 -3.06 -13.62
C ALA A 95 -13.08 -4.46 -14.17
N HIS A 96 -14.35 -4.72 -14.50
CA HIS A 96 -14.80 -5.98 -15.07
C HIS A 96 -15.05 -5.93 -16.59
N SER A 97 -14.48 -4.94 -17.28
CA SER A 97 -14.58 -4.83 -18.74
C SER A 97 -13.57 -5.73 -19.45
N GLN A 98 -14.00 -6.40 -20.52
CA GLN A 98 -13.08 -7.17 -21.37
C GLN A 98 -12.26 -6.18 -22.19
N ARG A 99 -10.97 -6.03 -21.86
CA ARG A 99 -10.04 -5.35 -22.77
C ARG A 99 -9.95 -6.19 -24.04
N ARG A 100 -10.62 -5.77 -25.13
CA ARG A 100 -10.34 -6.27 -26.48
C ARG A 100 -8.89 -5.94 -26.82
N LYS A 101 -7.99 -6.87 -26.48
CA LYS A 101 -6.63 -6.90 -26.98
C LYS A 101 -6.73 -7.57 -28.35
N LEU A 102 -6.45 -6.81 -29.41
CA LEU A 102 -6.28 -7.35 -30.76
C LEU A 102 -5.26 -8.51 -30.68
N SER A 103 -5.68 -9.68 -31.15
CA SER A 103 -4.89 -10.92 -31.18
C SER A 103 -3.91 -10.86 -32.35
N LEU A 104 -2.63 -11.13 -32.07
CA LEU A 104 -1.65 -11.57 -33.07
C LEU A 104 -1.14 -12.96 -32.68
N ALA A 105 -0.93 -13.80 -33.68
CA ALA A 105 -1.01 -15.26 -33.66
C ALA A 105 0.20 -16.03 -33.08
N SER A 106 -0.09 -17.31 -32.79
CA SER A 106 0.74 -18.51 -32.52
C SER A 106 1.84 -18.76 -33.58
N ILE A 107 2.97 -19.46 -33.31
CA ILE A 107 3.26 -20.93 -33.50
C ILE A 107 4.65 -21.34 -32.83
N PRO A 108 5.24 -22.58 -32.91
CA PRO A 108 5.44 -23.53 -31.76
C PRO A 108 6.87 -24.12 -31.52
N SER A 109 6.99 -24.87 -30.39
CA SER A 109 7.77 -26.09 -30.04
C SER A 109 9.16 -26.46 -30.61
N SER A 110 10.07 -26.88 -29.70
CA SER A 110 10.77 -28.19 -29.75
C SER A 110 11.66 -28.47 -28.51
N GLU A 111 11.39 -29.60 -27.83
CA GLU A 111 12.25 -30.35 -26.87
C GLU A 111 13.33 -31.17 -27.64
N PRO A 112 14.40 -31.80 -27.04
CA PRO A 112 14.23 -32.89 -26.05
C PRO A 112 15.39 -33.23 -25.03
N SER A 113 14.98 -34.01 -24.00
CA SER A 113 15.55 -35.25 -23.41
C SER A 113 16.83 -35.36 -22.52
N SER A 114 16.62 -36.04 -21.36
CA SER A 114 17.44 -37.06 -20.62
C SER A 114 18.77 -36.62 -19.96
N SER A 115 19.26 -37.10 -18.80
CA SER A 115 19.02 -38.25 -17.90
C SER A 115 19.82 -38.05 -16.58
N SER A 116 19.36 -38.60 -15.44
CA SER A 116 20.16 -38.77 -14.20
C SER A 116 21.18 -39.93 -14.31
N PRO A 117 22.20 -40.02 -13.43
CA PRO A 117 22.07 -40.85 -12.20
C PRO A 117 22.83 -40.34 -10.94
N ARG A 118 22.51 -40.98 -9.80
CA ARG A 118 22.97 -40.78 -8.40
C ARG A 118 24.15 -41.78 -8.06
N PRO A 119 24.57 -41.96 -6.78
CA PRO A 119 25.86 -41.57 -6.17
C PRO A 119 26.78 -42.77 -5.82
N PRO A 120 27.80 -42.58 -4.95
CA PRO A 120 28.00 -43.56 -3.87
C PRO A 120 28.29 -42.97 -2.48
N ASP A 121 28.07 -43.85 -1.50
CA ASP A 121 28.17 -43.76 -0.03
C ASP A 121 29.56 -43.46 0.57
N ALA A 122 29.58 -42.94 1.80
CA ALA A 122 30.00 -43.68 3.01
C ALA A 122 30.71 -42.82 4.10
N SER A 123 30.25 -43.02 5.33
CA SER A 123 31.01 -43.05 6.61
C SER A 123 31.30 -41.75 7.39
N SER A 124 30.68 -41.66 8.58
CA SER A 124 31.10 -40.87 9.76
C SER A 124 32.35 -41.47 10.44
N PRO A 125 33.00 -40.80 11.42
CA PRO A 125 32.50 -40.80 12.81
C PRO A 125 32.66 -39.47 13.60
N HIS A 126 31.88 -39.39 14.68
CA HIS A 126 31.97 -38.47 15.84
C HIS A 126 33.34 -38.54 16.55
N PRO A 127 33.79 -37.50 17.31
CA PRO A 127 33.34 -37.34 18.72
C PRO A 127 33.26 -35.90 19.27
N THR A 128 32.38 -35.72 20.27
CA THR A 128 32.35 -34.68 21.33
C THR A 128 33.25 -35.13 22.51
N PRO A 129 33.76 -34.28 23.45
CA PRO A 129 32.95 -33.36 24.28
C PRO A 129 33.58 -32.00 24.72
N THR A 130 32.67 -31.22 25.32
CA THR A 130 32.65 -29.94 26.11
C THR A 130 33.79 -29.64 27.12
N PRO A 131 33.70 -28.58 27.96
CA PRO A 131 33.43 -27.14 27.76
C PRO A 131 34.52 -26.27 28.48
N SER A 132 34.53 -24.94 28.30
CA SER A 132 34.98 -24.01 29.37
C SER A 132 34.72 -22.53 29.04
N SER A 133 34.17 -21.88 30.05
CA SER A 133 33.90 -20.47 30.32
C SER A 133 35.12 -19.55 30.29
N SER A 134 34.92 -18.28 29.89
CA SER A 134 35.40 -17.10 30.63
C SER A 134 35.04 -15.79 29.91
N SER A 135 34.17 -15.01 30.54
CA SER A 135 34.17 -13.55 30.48
C SER A 135 35.37 -13.04 31.30
N PRO A 136 35.87 -11.82 31.06
CA PRO A 136 35.43 -10.73 31.93
C PRO A 136 35.30 -9.35 31.24
N THR A 137 34.81 -8.45 32.08
CA THR A 137 34.19 -7.14 31.93
C THR A 137 35.18 -5.97 31.87
N ALA A 138 34.63 -4.79 31.52
CA ALA A 138 35.10 -3.43 31.84
C ALA A 138 36.22 -2.86 30.94
N THR A 139 36.30 -1.58 30.57
CA THR A 139 35.77 -0.34 31.17
C THR A 139 35.84 0.80 30.15
N ALA A 140 35.14 1.90 30.46
CA ALA A 140 35.00 3.17 29.74
C ALA A 140 36.30 3.86 29.29
N ALA A 141 36.21 4.65 28.20
CA ALA A 141 36.52 6.09 28.19
C ALA A 141 36.48 6.66 26.75
N SER A 142 35.64 7.68 26.52
CA SER A 142 35.90 8.81 25.61
C SER A 142 36.40 9.97 26.50
N PRO A 143 37.11 11.02 26.03
CA PRO A 143 36.58 11.96 25.02
C PRO A 143 37.62 12.69 24.13
N ALA A 144 37.10 13.51 23.20
CA ALA A 144 37.65 14.81 22.73
C ALA A 144 39.01 14.79 21.97
N SER A 145 39.33 15.58 20.93
CA SER A 145 38.72 16.71 20.23
C SER A 145 39.64 17.06 19.03
N SER A 146 39.13 17.90 18.12
CA SER A 146 39.85 18.95 17.36
C SER A 146 40.29 18.72 15.90
N SER A 147 39.67 19.56 15.06
CA SER A 147 40.26 20.47 14.06
C SER A 147 40.88 19.93 12.76
N SER A 148 40.14 20.20 11.68
CA SER A 148 40.51 21.07 10.56
C SER A 148 41.91 20.96 9.95
N SER A 149 41.99 20.56 8.67
CA SER A 149 42.67 21.34 7.64
C SER A 149 42.42 20.80 6.23
N SER A 150 42.17 21.74 5.34
CA SER A 150 41.92 21.61 3.91
C SER A 150 43.17 21.18 3.14
N HIS A 151 43.05 20.19 2.26
CA HIS A 151 43.99 20.02 1.15
C HIS A 151 43.25 19.67 -0.14
N HIS A 152 43.42 20.54 -1.13
CA HIS A 152 43.17 20.28 -2.54
C HIS A 152 43.91 19.01 -2.97
N HIS A 153 43.19 18.03 -3.51
CA HIS A 153 43.80 16.95 -4.29
C HIS A 153 43.05 16.77 -5.61
N GLN A 154 43.80 17.02 -6.67
CA GLN A 154 43.47 16.84 -8.07
C GLN A 154 43.22 15.34 -8.32
N GLN A 155 41.99 14.99 -8.72
CA GLN A 155 41.63 13.60 -9.01
C GLN A 155 42.21 13.20 -10.36
N HIS A 156 43.34 12.50 -10.33
CA HIS A 156 43.77 11.62 -11.40
C HIS A 156 42.80 10.44 -11.48
N HIS A 157 42.19 10.25 -12.66
CA HIS A 157 41.45 9.04 -13.00
C HIS A 157 42.42 7.85 -13.05
N THR A 158 42.31 6.95 -12.09
CA THR A 158 42.88 5.60 -12.18
C THR A 158 41.76 4.60 -12.46
N PRO A 159 42.00 3.57 -13.30
CA PRO A 159 40.98 2.59 -13.66
C PRO A 159 40.63 1.73 -12.44
N SER A 160 39.33 1.57 -12.19
CA SER A 160 38.79 0.81 -11.07
C SER A 160 39.20 -0.67 -11.13
N HIS A 161 40.09 -1.08 -10.24
CA HIS A 161 40.29 -2.50 -9.95
C HIS A 161 39.04 -3.07 -9.27
N PRO A 162 38.53 -4.25 -9.68
CA PRO A 162 37.43 -4.90 -9.00
C PRO A 162 37.86 -5.26 -7.57
N HIS A 163 37.20 -4.68 -6.57
CA HIS A 163 37.41 -5.05 -5.18
C HIS A 163 37.25 -6.58 -5.02
N PRO A 164 38.09 -7.25 -4.23
CA PRO A 164 37.96 -8.69 -4.03
C PRO A 164 36.62 -9.00 -3.34
N ALA A 165 35.83 -9.89 -3.95
CA ALA A 165 34.60 -10.41 -3.36
C ALA A 165 34.86 -10.98 -1.96
N GLY A 166 33.88 -10.82 -1.05
CA GLY A 166 34.01 -11.25 0.34
C GLY A 166 34.33 -12.75 0.49
N SER A 167 35.00 -13.11 1.59
CA SER A 167 35.35 -14.50 1.88
C SER A 167 34.11 -15.41 1.87
N LYS A 168 34.10 -16.45 1.03
CA LYS A 168 32.99 -17.40 0.91
C LYS A 168 32.57 -18.00 2.26
N ARG A 169 33.52 -18.19 3.18
CA ARG A 169 33.26 -18.67 4.54
C ARG A 169 32.48 -17.65 5.37
N GLN A 170 32.85 -16.38 5.29
CA GLN A 170 32.15 -15.28 5.97
C GLN A 170 30.72 -15.12 5.45
N ILE A 171 30.53 -15.20 4.13
CA ILE A 171 29.20 -15.13 3.51
C ILE A 171 28.30 -16.26 4.04
N ARG A 172 28.78 -17.51 4.02
CA ARG A 172 28.02 -18.66 4.55
C ARG A 172 27.68 -18.51 6.03
N TYR A 173 28.61 -17.98 6.83
CA TYR A 173 28.37 -17.72 8.25
C TYR A 173 27.24 -16.71 8.46
N LEU A 174 27.28 -15.57 7.76
CA LEU A 174 26.26 -14.53 7.85
C LEU A 174 24.90 -14.99 7.32
N GLU A 175 24.86 -15.80 6.25
CA GLU A 175 23.63 -16.42 5.75
C GLU A 175 23.02 -17.39 6.77
N ASN A 176 23.84 -18.19 7.45
CA ASN A 176 23.36 -19.07 8.51
C ASN A 176 22.85 -18.25 9.71
N LEU A 177 23.54 -17.17 10.07
CA LEU A 177 23.12 -16.27 11.15
C LEU A 177 21.77 -15.60 10.85
N LEU A 178 21.52 -15.20 9.59
CA LEU A 178 20.20 -14.72 9.16
C LEU A 178 19.10 -15.77 9.36
N ARG A 179 19.38 -17.04 9.04
CA ARG A 179 18.43 -18.14 9.24
C ARG A 179 18.10 -18.34 10.71
N VAL A 180 19.12 -18.30 11.58
CA VAL A 180 18.93 -18.40 13.04
C VAL A 180 18.08 -17.25 13.55
N TYR A 181 18.36 -16.01 13.13
CA TYR A 181 17.56 -14.86 13.53
C TYR A 181 16.13 -14.92 12.99
N THR A 182 15.93 -15.45 11.78
CA THR A 182 14.58 -15.64 11.23
C THR A 182 13.77 -16.60 12.09
N GLY A 183 14.35 -17.74 12.47
CA GLY A 183 13.68 -18.72 13.35
C GLY A 183 13.36 -18.14 14.73
N GLU A 184 14.28 -17.37 15.32
CA GLU A 184 14.03 -16.73 16.63
C GLU A 184 12.96 -15.63 16.54
N ILE A 185 12.93 -14.85 15.46
CA ILE A 185 11.87 -13.86 15.21
C ILE A 185 10.51 -14.56 15.12
N GLN A 186 10.41 -15.68 14.39
CA GLN A 186 9.17 -16.44 14.29
C GLN A 186 8.70 -16.95 15.67
N ARG A 187 9.63 -17.49 16.46
CA ARG A 187 9.36 -17.94 17.84
C ARG A 187 8.85 -16.80 18.74
N LEU A 188 9.43 -15.60 18.62
CA LEU A 188 8.98 -14.43 19.38
C LEU A 188 7.62 -13.93 18.92
N GLN A 189 7.31 -14.00 17.62
CA GLN A 189 6.02 -13.60 17.05
C GLN A 189 4.86 -14.51 17.48
N GLU A 190 5.15 -15.78 17.77
CA GLU A 190 4.17 -16.76 18.26
C GLU A 190 3.89 -16.65 19.76
N ARG A 191 4.72 -15.93 20.52
CA ARG A 191 4.55 -15.78 21.96
C ARG A 191 3.40 -14.80 22.26
N GLU A 192 2.45 -15.25 23.07
CA GLU A 192 1.40 -14.40 23.62
C GLU A 192 1.97 -13.50 24.73
N LEU A 193 1.55 -12.22 24.75
CA LEU A 193 1.95 -11.25 25.78
C LEU A 193 0.77 -10.99 26.71
N ASP A 194 1.02 -11.06 28.02
CA ASP A 194 0.08 -10.58 29.03
C ASP A 194 0.23 -9.07 29.30
N LEU A 195 -0.60 -8.53 30.19
CA LEU A 195 -0.60 -7.09 30.49
C LEU A 195 0.69 -6.63 31.20
N ALA A 196 1.35 -7.51 31.98
CA ALA A 196 2.59 -7.16 32.67
C ALA A 196 3.77 -7.18 31.68
N GLU A 197 3.80 -8.14 30.76
CA GLU A 197 4.77 -8.22 29.69
C GLU A 197 4.62 -7.03 28.71
N LEU A 198 3.41 -6.53 28.45
CA LEU A 198 3.21 -5.33 27.63
C LEU A 198 3.87 -4.07 28.22
N ASP A 199 4.02 -3.99 29.54
CA ASP A 199 4.70 -2.90 30.25
C ASP A 199 6.21 -3.15 30.44
N SER A 200 6.70 -4.33 30.05
CA SER A 200 8.10 -4.71 30.22
C SER A 200 9.00 -4.16 29.11
N GLU A 201 10.14 -3.59 29.49
CA GLU A 201 11.18 -3.12 28.57
C GLU A 201 11.91 -4.25 27.80
N ASP A 202 11.77 -5.48 28.29
CA ASP A 202 12.33 -6.70 27.68
C ASP A 202 11.23 -7.66 27.20
N SER A 203 10.06 -7.14 26.85
CA SER A 203 8.98 -7.91 26.22
C SER A 203 9.41 -8.60 24.91
N SER A 204 8.77 -9.72 24.57
CA SER A 204 9.04 -10.47 23.34
C SER A 204 8.92 -9.59 22.09
N TYR A 205 7.97 -8.64 22.09
CA TYR A 205 7.78 -7.66 21.01
C TYR A 205 8.99 -6.73 20.84
N LEU A 206 9.56 -6.21 21.94
CA LEU A 206 10.76 -5.36 21.87
C LEU A 206 12.01 -6.17 21.49
N GLN A 207 12.11 -7.42 21.94
CA GLN A 207 13.17 -8.35 21.53
C GLN A 207 13.10 -8.64 20.02
N GLU A 208 11.91 -8.90 19.48
CA GLU A 208 11.66 -9.09 18.05
C GLU A 208 12.14 -7.88 17.23
N SER A 209 11.79 -6.66 17.68
CA SER A 209 12.24 -5.41 17.06
C SER A 209 13.77 -5.23 17.08
N ARG A 210 14.43 -5.57 18.20
CA ARG A 210 15.89 -5.54 18.33
C ARG A 210 16.55 -6.54 17.37
N LEU A 211 15.99 -7.76 17.23
CA LEU A 211 16.49 -8.78 16.31
C LEU A 211 16.28 -8.41 14.84
N LYS A 212 15.11 -7.91 14.46
CA LYS A 212 14.85 -7.40 13.09
C LYS A 212 15.85 -6.32 12.68
N ARG A 213 16.19 -5.39 13.59
CA ARG A 213 17.24 -4.37 13.33
C ARG A 213 18.62 -4.99 13.13
N LYS A 214 19.01 -5.98 13.93
CA LYS A 214 20.28 -6.70 13.75
C LYS A 214 20.31 -7.49 12.44
N MET A 215 19.19 -8.10 12.06
CA MET A 215 19.02 -8.83 10.81
C MET A 215 19.26 -7.93 9.59
N MET A 216 18.70 -6.72 9.59
CA MET A 216 18.93 -5.75 8.50
C MET A 216 20.40 -5.34 8.36
N ARG A 217 21.13 -5.15 9.46
CA ARG A 217 22.58 -4.86 9.41
C ARG A 217 23.38 -6.02 8.81
N ILE A 218 23.00 -7.26 9.11
CA ILE A 218 23.63 -8.44 8.51
C ILE A 218 23.32 -8.51 7.02
N PHE A 219 22.08 -8.22 6.63
CA PHE A 219 21.68 -8.16 5.22
C PHE A 219 22.48 -7.11 4.44
N GLU A 220 22.59 -5.88 4.95
CA GLU A 220 23.41 -4.83 4.35
C GLU A 220 24.87 -5.27 4.19
N ARG A 221 25.45 -5.88 5.23
CA ARG A 221 26.83 -6.40 5.17
C ARG A 221 26.98 -7.53 4.14
N LEU A 222 25.97 -8.38 3.99
CA LEU A 222 25.96 -9.42 2.96
C LEU A 222 25.90 -8.82 1.55
N CYS A 223 25.09 -7.78 1.34
CA CYS A 223 25.04 -7.07 0.06
C CYS A 223 26.40 -6.46 -0.31
N GLU A 224 27.09 -5.84 0.65
CA GLU A 224 28.46 -5.32 0.46
C GLU A 224 29.45 -6.42 0.07
N LEU A 225 29.46 -7.54 0.80
CA LEU A 225 30.38 -8.65 0.55
C LEU A 225 30.13 -9.34 -0.80
N LYS A 226 28.86 -9.36 -1.26
CA LYS A 226 28.43 -9.92 -2.55
C LYS A 226 28.46 -8.90 -3.69
N GLN A 227 28.77 -7.63 -3.42
CA GLN A 227 28.77 -6.53 -4.39
C GLN A 227 27.42 -6.36 -5.10
N CYS A 228 26.31 -6.52 -4.37
CA CYS A 228 24.97 -6.27 -4.87
C CYS A 228 24.31 -5.08 -4.16
N SER A 229 23.25 -4.55 -4.76
CA SER A 229 22.45 -3.49 -4.17
C SER A 229 21.74 -3.97 -2.90
N SER A 230 21.48 -3.06 -1.96
CA SER A 230 20.66 -3.30 -0.77
C SER A 230 19.14 -3.18 -1.05
N LEU A 231 18.74 -3.00 -2.31
CA LEU A 231 17.33 -3.00 -2.71
C LEU A 231 16.68 -4.35 -2.43
N THR A 232 15.49 -4.30 -1.86
CA THR A 232 14.74 -5.49 -1.41
C THR A 232 13.61 -5.87 -2.36
N GLY A 233 13.36 -5.06 -3.39
CA GLY A 233 12.27 -5.26 -4.35
C GLY A 233 10.93 -4.71 -3.85
N ARG A 234 10.95 -3.84 -2.84
CA ARG A 234 9.75 -3.24 -2.26
C ARG A 234 9.02 -2.33 -3.25
N VAL A 235 7.71 -2.19 -3.05
CA VAL A 235 6.88 -1.34 -3.92
C VAL A 235 7.28 0.13 -3.80
N ILE A 236 7.70 0.59 -2.61
CA ILE A 236 8.21 1.96 -2.42
C ILE A 236 9.50 2.25 -3.21
N GLU A 237 10.28 1.23 -3.57
CA GLU A 237 11.51 1.38 -4.37
C GLU A 237 11.19 1.57 -5.86
N GLN A 238 9.96 1.23 -6.30
CA GLN A 238 9.54 1.39 -7.68
C GLN A 238 9.38 2.88 -8.04
N ARG A 239 10.02 3.25 -9.16
CA ARG A 239 10.00 4.60 -9.71
C ARG A 239 8.61 4.93 -10.24
N ILE A 240 8.00 6.00 -9.74
CA ILE A 240 6.74 6.55 -10.25
C ILE A 240 7.07 7.47 -11.43
N PRO A 241 6.67 7.13 -12.67
CA PRO A 241 6.80 8.06 -13.78
C PRO A 241 5.80 9.21 -13.65
N TYR A 242 6.15 10.40 -14.12
CA TYR A 242 5.24 11.54 -14.15
C TYR A 242 5.26 12.23 -15.52
N ARG A 243 4.08 12.34 -16.13
CA ARG A 243 3.84 12.97 -17.45
C ARG A 243 2.54 13.78 -17.46
N GLY A 244 2.19 14.37 -16.32
CA GLY A 244 0.91 15.08 -16.14
C GLY A 244 0.82 16.43 -16.87
N THR A 245 1.96 17.04 -17.22
CA THR A 245 1.99 18.34 -17.90
C THR A 245 2.48 18.23 -19.35
N ARG A 246 2.20 19.25 -20.17
CA ARG A 246 2.72 19.36 -21.54
C ARG A 246 4.22 19.71 -21.60
N TYR A 247 4.82 20.10 -20.48
CA TYR A 247 6.20 20.58 -20.38
C TYR A 247 7.12 19.48 -19.84
N PRO A 248 7.98 18.86 -20.67
CA PRO A 248 8.88 17.79 -20.23
C PRO A 248 9.83 18.20 -19.11
N GLU A 249 10.24 19.47 -19.07
CA GLU A 249 11.14 20.05 -18.08
C GLU A 249 10.50 20.02 -16.69
N VAL A 250 9.22 20.38 -16.61
CA VAL A 250 8.40 20.31 -15.39
C VAL A 250 8.22 18.85 -14.98
N ASN A 251 7.86 17.99 -15.94
CA ASN A 251 7.62 16.58 -15.69
C ASN A 251 8.84 15.87 -15.07
N ARG A 252 10.03 16.04 -15.66
CA ARG A 252 11.29 15.47 -15.14
C ARG A 252 11.61 15.97 -13.74
N ARG A 253 11.28 17.22 -13.42
CA ARG A 253 11.59 17.83 -12.14
C ARG A 253 10.68 17.32 -11.02
N ILE A 254 9.37 17.18 -11.30
CA ILE A 254 8.41 16.55 -10.41
C ILE A 254 8.75 15.06 -10.23
N GLU A 255 8.99 14.34 -11.33
CA GLU A 255 9.36 12.92 -11.30
C GLU A 255 10.63 12.67 -10.47
N ARG A 256 11.65 13.52 -10.58
CA ARG A 256 12.86 13.41 -9.76
C ARG A 256 12.57 13.67 -8.28
N PHE A 257 11.64 14.57 -7.95
CA PHE A 257 11.34 14.92 -6.57
C PHE A 257 10.59 13.79 -5.85
N ILE A 258 9.54 13.26 -6.48
CA ILE A 258 8.63 12.27 -5.88
C ILE A 258 9.28 10.88 -5.69
N ASN A 259 10.38 10.64 -6.40
CA ASN A 259 11.15 9.39 -6.33
C ASN A 259 12.36 9.48 -5.39
N ARG A 260 12.47 10.54 -4.59
CA ARG A 260 13.44 10.60 -3.49
C ARG A 260 12.97 9.73 -2.31
N PRO A 261 13.89 9.21 -1.49
CA PRO A 261 13.52 8.49 -0.27
C PRO A 261 12.70 9.40 0.64
N GLU A 262 11.61 8.86 1.21
CA GLU A 262 10.70 9.53 2.15
C GLU A 262 10.02 10.82 1.64
N ALA A 263 10.08 11.10 0.34
CA ALA A 263 9.47 12.31 -0.21
C ALA A 263 7.93 12.19 -0.29
N PHE A 264 7.23 13.07 0.42
CA PHE A 264 5.80 13.32 0.26
C PHE A 264 5.58 14.84 0.14
N PRO A 265 5.52 15.39 -1.09
CA PRO A 265 5.42 16.84 -1.29
C PRO A 265 4.10 17.40 -0.75
N ASP A 266 4.14 18.62 -0.26
CA ASP A 266 2.94 19.44 -0.13
C ASP A 266 2.60 20.17 -1.44
N TYR A 267 1.51 20.94 -1.45
CA TYR A 267 1.13 21.74 -2.63
C TYR A 267 2.20 22.78 -3.00
N ASN A 268 2.81 23.42 -2.00
CA ASN A 268 3.79 24.49 -2.19
C ASN A 268 5.10 23.96 -2.79
N ASP A 269 5.50 22.74 -2.45
CA ASP A 269 6.66 22.04 -3.00
C ASP A 269 6.47 21.87 -4.50
N ILE A 270 5.32 21.34 -4.93
CA ILE A 270 4.99 21.16 -6.34
C ILE A 270 4.94 22.51 -7.07
N LEU A 271 4.30 23.53 -6.50
CA LEU A 271 4.24 24.87 -7.07
C LEU A 271 5.65 25.47 -7.25
N LYS A 272 6.51 25.38 -6.23
CA LYS A 272 7.90 25.84 -6.30
C LYS A 272 8.72 25.08 -7.36
N LEU A 273 8.48 23.78 -7.55
CA LEU A 273 9.15 23.00 -8.59
C LEU A 273 8.76 23.49 -9.99
N ILE A 274 7.49 23.79 -10.21
CA ILE A 274 6.96 24.32 -11.48
C ILE A 274 7.51 25.72 -11.74
N GLN A 275 7.47 26.62 -10.74
CA GLN A 275 8.03 27.97 -10.85
C GLN A 275 9.53 27.94 -11.19
N LYS A 276 10.30 27.10 -10.51
CA LYS A 276 11.74 26.92 -10.78
C LYS A 276 12.01 26.31 -12.15
N ALA A 277 11.16 25.42 -12.65
CA ALA A 277 11.28 24.87 -13.99
C ALA A 277 10.94 25.92 -15.06
N SER A 278 9.87 26.69 -14.86
CA SER A 278 9.45 27.78 -15.75
C SER A 278 10.52 28.85 -15.89
N ALA A 279 11.06 29.35 -14.77
CA ALA A 279 12.09 30.38 -14.76
C ALA A 279 13.41 29.90 -15.40
N ARG A 280 13.81 28.64 -15.14
CA ARG A 280 15.06 28.08 -15.68
C ARG A 280 15.01 27.87 -17.19
N HIS A 281 13.86 27.48 -17.72
CA HIS A 281 13.70 27.11 -19.12
C HIS A 281 12.97 28.17 -19.97
N GLY A 282 12.67 29.34 -19.40
CA GLY A 282 12.02 30.43 -20.11
C GLY A 282 10.64 30.06 -20.66
N LEU A 283 9.85 29.27 -19.93
CA LEU A 283 8.59 28.71 -20.44
C LEU A 283 7.45 29.75 -20.58
N GLY A 284 7.65 30.97 -20.08
CA GLY A 284 6.67 32.07 -20.22
C GLY A 284 5.33 31.84 -19.52
N LEU A 285 5.28 30.95 -18.53
CA LEU A 285 4.02 30.58 -17.85
C LEU A 285 3.54 31.70 -16.93
N ALA A 286 2.28 32.11 -17.12
CA ALA A 286 1.62 33.05 -16.21
C ALA A 286 1.39 32.42 -14.83
N ARG A 287 1.35 33.24 -13.77
CA ARG A 287 1.19 32.78 -12.39
C ARG A 287 -0.02 31.85 -12.20
N ARG A 288 -1.20 32.26 -12.67
CA ARG A 288 -2.44 31.48 -12.59
C ARG A 288 -2.33 30.12 -13.31
N GLN A 289 -1.62 30.08 -14.43
CA GLN A 289 -1.39 28.84 -15.17
C GLN A 289 -0.49 27.87 -14.39
N MET A 290 0.54 28.39 -13.71
CA MET A 290 1.40 27.59 -12.84
C MET A 290 0.67 27.06 -11.60
N GLU A 291 -0.22 27.87 -11.00
CA GLU A 291 -1.04 27.47 -9.85
C GLU A 291 -2.01 26.34 -10.22
N ASN A 292 -2.74 26.48 -11.34
CA ASN A 292 -3.62 25.41 -11.84
C ASN A 292 -2.83 24.12 -12.14
N MET A 293 -1.68 24.25 -12.82
CA MET A 293 -0.81 23.11 -13.12
C MET A 293 -0.28 22.45 -11.84
N ALA A 294 0.03 23.23 -10.80
CA ALA A 294 0.48 22.71 -9.52
C ALA A 294 -0.61 21.94 -8.80
N GLN A 295 -1.86 22.44 -8.84
CA GLN A 295 -3.00 21.77 -8.20
C GLN A 295 -3.26 20.40 -8.83
N ASP A 296 -3.28 20.32 -10.16
CA ASP A 296 -3.48 19.06 -10.88
C ASP A 296 -2.32 18.08 -10.63
N ALA A 297 -1.09 18.58 -10.75
CA ALA A 297 0.12 17.80 -10.49
C ALA A 297 0.17 17.25 -9.07
N PHE A 298 -0.15 18.09 -8.07
CA PHE A 298 -0.17 17.72 -6.65
C PHE A 298 -1.20 16.61 -6.39
N ARG A 299 -2.40 16.72 -6.97
CA ARG A 299 -3.45 15.71 -6.80
C ARG A 299 -3.06 14.38 -7.45
N GLU A 300 -2.55 14.41 -8.69
CA GLU A 300 -2.13 13.20 -9.40
C GLU A 300 -0.97 12.49 -8.69
N VAL A 301 0.07 13.24 -8.33
CA VAL A 301 1.25 12.73 -7.61
C VAL A 301 0.85 12.19 -6.25
N GLY A 302 0.05 12.94 -5.48
CA GLY A 302 -0.41 12.54 -4.16
C GLY A 302 -1.16 11.20 -4.19
N ASN A 303 -2.07 11.03 -5.14
CA ASN A 303 -2.78 9.75 -5.34
C ASN A 303 -1.82 8.59 -5.63
N ARG A 304 -0.84 8.79 -6.53
CA ARG A 304 0.15 7.74 -6.86
C ARG A 304 1.07 7.39 -5.69
N LEU A 305 1.47 8.38 -4.91
CA LEU A 305 2.29 8.16 -3.72
C LEU A 305 1.52 7.41 -2.63
N GLN A 306 0.25 7.76 -2.41
CA GLN A 306 -0.63 7.03 -1.49
C GLN A 306 -0.87 5.60 -1.96
N GLU A 307 -1.18 5.38 -3.23
CA GLU A 307 -1.37 4.05 -3.82
C GLU A 307 -0.10 3.20 -3.67
N ARG A 308 1.08 3.74 -4.00
CA ARG A 308 2.37 3.05 -3.82
C ARG A 308 2.60 2.63 -2.36
N ARG A 309 2.33 3.53 -1.41
CA ARG A 309 2.48 3.25 0.03
C ARG A 309 1.44 2.24 0.53
N HIS A 310 0.22 2.29 0.00
CA HIS A 310 -0.83 1.34 0.33
C HIS A 310 -0.49 -0.07 -0.17
N LEU A 311 -0.05 -0.20 -1.42
CA LEU A 311 0.38 -1.48 -1.99
C LEU A 311 1.60 -2.04 -1.24
N ASP A 312 2.55 -1.17 -0.89
CA ASP A 312 3.70 -1.59 -0.09
C ASP A 312 3.29 -2.12 1.29
N LEU A 313 2.32 -1.49 1.96
CA LEU A 313 1.75 -2.01 3.18
C LEU A 313 1.11 -3.38 2.92
N VAL A 314 0.18 -3.49 1.97
CA VAL A 314 -0.58 -4.73 1.71
C VAL A 314 0.33 -5.92 1.36
N TYR A 315 1.37 -5.71 0.55
CA TYR A 315 2.29 -6.80 0.15
C TYR A 315 3.31 -7.17 1.22
N ASN A 316 3.58 -6.31 2.19
CA ASN A 316 4.59 -6.54 3.24
C ASN A 316 3.98 -6.50 4.65
N PHE A 317 2.67 -6.71 4.77
CA PHE A 317 1.97 -6.68 6.05
C PHE A 317 2.01 -8.05 6.73
N GLY A 318 2.21 -8.03 8.05
CA GLY A 318 2.07 -9.20 8.90
C GLY A 318 3.31 -10.09 8.95
N SER A 319 3.08 -11.40 9.11
CA SER A 319 4.10 -12.45 9.21
C SER A 319 3.55 -13.80 8.69
N HIS A 320 4.32 -14.87 8.91
CA HIS A 320 3.92 -16.24 8.59
C HIS A 320 2.57 -16.65 9.20
N LEU A 321 2.15 -16.01 10.30
CA LEU A 321 0.86 -16.24 10.94
C LEU A 321 -0.33 -15.68 10.16
N THR A 322 -0.11 -14.65 9.33
CA THR A 322 -1.16 -13.95 8.58
C THR A 322 -1.11 -14.22 7.08
N ASP A 323 -0.05 -14.84 6.56
CA ASP A 323 0.14 -15.11 5.12
C ASP A 323 -0.99 -15.94 4.49
N GLN A 324 -1.66 -16.77 5.29
CA GLN A 324 -2.76 -17.62 4.85
C GLN A 324 -4.14 -16.94 4.96
N TYR A 325 -4.20 -15.67 5.34
CA TYR A 325 -5.45 -14.93 5.48
C TYR A 325 -6.26 -14.93 4.19
N ARG A 326 -7.54 -15.30 4.30
CA ARG A 326 -8.51 -15.25 3.21
C ARG A 326 -9.78 -14.55 3.69
N PRO A 327 -10.28 -13.52 2.98
CA PRO A 327 -11.51 -12.84 3.39
C PRO A 327 -12.73 -13.78 3.53
N GLY A 328 -12.76 -14.88 2.77
CA GLY A 328 -13.86 -15.86 2.82
C GLY A 328 -13.83 -16.80 4.03
N THR A 329 -12.75 -16.81 4.84
CA THR A 329 -12.63 -17.64 6.04
C THR A 329 -12.95 -16.88 7.33
N ASP A 330 -13.53 -15.68 7.22
CA ASP A 330 -13.95 -14.88 8.37
C ASP A 330 -15.09 -15.59 9.16
N PRO A 331 -14.89 -15.93 10.45
CA PRO A 331 -15.90 -16.58 11.28
C PRO A 331 -17.23 -15.81 11.37
N ALA A 332 -17.19 -14.48 11.24
CA ALA A 332 -18.38 -13.64 11.29
C ALA A 332 -19.32 -13.84 10.09
N LEU A 333 -18.88 -14.53 9.03
CA LEU A 333 -19.76 -14.92 7.92
C LEU A 333 -20.70 -16.07 8.28
N LEU A 334 -20.28 -16.93 9.23
CA LEU A 334 -21.04 -18.10 9.67
C LEU A 334 -21.81 -17.82 10.96
N ASP A 335 -21.26 -16.99 11.85
CA ASP A 335 -21.86 -16.65 13.14
C ASP A 335 -22.59 -15.29 13.09
N PRO A 336 -23.94 -15.28 13.13
CA PRO A 336 -24.72 -14.04 13.09
C PRO A 336 -24.62 -13.21 14.38
N GLU A 337 -24.34 -13.83 15.53
CA GLU A 337 -24.16 -13.12 16.81
C GLU A 337 -22.84 -12.35 16.79
N LEU A 338 -21.75 -13.00 16.37
CA LEU A 338 -20.47 -12.35 16.13
C LEU A 338 -20.62 -11.21 15.11
N ALA A 339 -21.30 -11.44 13.99
CA ALA A 339 -21.55 -10.39 12.99
C ALA A 339 -22.35 -9.20 13.56
N LYS A 340 -23.35 -9.45 14.42
CA LYS A 340 -24.11 -8.40 15.10
C LYS A 340 -23.22 -7.61 16.05
N ARG A 341 -22.36 -8.29 16.82
CA ARG A 341 -21.39 -7.64 17.72
C ARG A 341 -20.39 -6.78 16.94
N LEU A 342 -19.80 -7.30 15.86
CA LEU A 342 -18.86 -6.55 15.02
C LEU A 342 -19.51 -5.34 14.35
N ARG A 343 -20.77 -5.43 13.92
CA ARG A 343 -21.54 -4.26 13.43
C ARG A 343 -21.68 -3.19 14.51
N ARG A 344 -22.03 -3.56 15.74
CA ARG A 344 -22.09 -2.62 16.87
C ARG A 344 -20.72 -2.00 17.17
N ASN A 345 -19.66 -2.81 17.18
CA ASN A 345 -18.29 -2.34 17.37
C ASN A 345 -17.90 -1.32 16.28
N ARG A 346 -18.28 -1.57 15.03
CA ARG A 346 -18.03 -0.64 13.91
C ARG A 346 -18.71 0.71 14.11
N THR A 347 -19.98 0.72 14.54
CA THR A 347 -20.68 1.98 14.84
C THR A 347 -19.97 2.75 15.94
N VAL A 348 -19.64 2.10 17.05
CA VAL A 348 -18.92 2.74 18.17
C VAL A 348 -17.56 3.28 17.73
N ALA A 349 -16.81 2.52 16.93
CA ALA A 349 -15.50 2.93 16.42
C ALA A 349 -15.59 4.19 15.55
N LEU A 350 -16.56 4.26 14.64
CA LEU A 350 -16.77 5.45 13.80
C LEU A 350 -17.13 6.68 14.64
N THR A 351 -18.09 6.54 15.56
CA THR A 351 -18.47 7.63 16.46
C THR A 351 -17.28 8.09 17.32
N ARG A 352 -16.46 7.18 17.83
CA ARG A 352 -15.27 7.55 18.62
C ARG A 352 -14.25 8.34 17.79
N LEU A 353 -14.00 7.93 16.54
CA LEU A 353 -13.10 8.67 15.65
C LEU A 353 -13.63 10.08 15.38
N ASP A 354 -14.92 10.20 15.04
CA ASP A 354 -15.55 11.50 14.78
C ASP A 354 -15.51 12.41 16.02
N ASN A 355 -15.74 11.84 17.21
CA ASN A 355 -15.69 12.59 18.47
C ASN A 355 -14.29 13.14 18.74
N VAL A 356 -13.23 12.37 18.52
CA VAL A 356 -11.85 12.84 18.72
C VAL A 356 -11.52 13.97 17.75
N ILE A 357 -11.87 13.82 16.46
CA ILE A 357 -11.63 14.86 15.47
C ILE A 357 -12.41 16.14 15.82
N SER A 358 -13.68 16.01 16.20
CA SER A 358 -14.53 17.15 16.57
C SER A 358 -14.02 17.85 17.83
N HIS A 359 -13.58 17.09 18.83
CA HIS A 359 -13.02 17.63 20.07
C HIS A 359 -11.77 18.47 19.81
N TYR A 360 -10.83 17.99 18.99
CA TYR A 360 -9.63 18.77 18.67
C TYR A 360 -9.93 19.96 17.73
N ALA A 361 -10.95 19.88 16.89
CA ALA A 361 -11.41 21.04 16.11
C ALA A 361 -11.98 22.14 17.02
N GLN A 362 -12.81 21.77 18.01
CA GLN A 362 -13.37 22.71 18.98
C GLN A 362 -12.28 23.38 19.84
N LEU A 363 -11.32 22.59 20.34
CA LEU A 363 -10.18 23.14 21.08
C LEU A 363 -9.35 24.14 20.25
N GLN A 364 -9.23 23.90 18.94
CA GLN A 364 -8.54 24.83 18.06
C GLN A 364 -9.35 26.14 17.91
N ASP A 365 -10.67 26.05 17.70
CA ASP A 365 -11.55 27.22 17.59
C ASP A 365 -11.53 28.07 18.86
N GLU A 366 -11.65 27.44 20.04
CA GLU A 366 -11.57 28.10 21.35
C GLU A 366 -10.24 28.83 21.53
N SER A 367 -9.12 28.17 21.18
CA SER A 367 -7.79 28.78 21.27
C SER A 367 -7.62 29.99 20.34
N GLU A 368 -8.15 29.92 19.11
CA GLU A 368 -8.12 31.04 18.17
C GLU A 368 -9.01 32.21 18.64
N GLU A 369 -10.16 31.92 19.26
CA GLU A 369 -11.04 32.94 19.84
C GLU A 369 -10.40 33.64 21.04
N GLU A 370 -9.75 32.89 21.94
CA GLU A 370 -8.96 33.46 23.03
C GLU A 370 -7.84 34.36 22.51
N GLU A 371 -7.09 33.93 21.49
CA GLU A 371 -6.01 34.72 20.92
C GLU A 371 -6.54 36.00 20.27
N ARG A 372 -7.67 35.93 19.56
CA ARG A 372 -8.36 37.11 19.01
C ARG A 372 -8.82 38.05 20.12
N GLY A 373 -9.33 37.52 21.23
CA GLY A 373 -9.70 38.27 22.42
C GLY A 373 -8.52 39.02 23.04
N ARG A 374 -7.39 38.34 23.25
CA ARG A 374 -6.15 38.94 23.75
C ARG A 374 -5.61 40.04 22.83
N ARG A 375 -5.65 39.82 21.51
CA ARG A 375 -5.24 40.84 20.52
C ARG A 375 -6.16 42.06 20.52
N ARG A 376 -7.44 41.90 20.84
CA ARG A 376 -8.40 43.01 20.99
C ARG A 376 -8.24 43.76 22.30
N ALA A 377 -7.89 43.08 23.40
CA ALA A 377 -7.65 43.71 24.70
C ALA A 377 -6.31 44.47 24.77
N ASN A 378 -5.33 44.07 23.95
CA ASN A 378 -4.03 44.74 23.83
C ASN A 378 -4.00 45.87 22.78
N ARG A 379 -5.14 46.18 22.16
CA ARG A 379 -5.34 47.36 21.30
C ARG A 379 -6.18 48.37 22.05
#